data_AF-A0A4Q7YX67-F1
#
_entry.id   AF-A0A4Q7YX67-F1
#
_cell.length_a   1.000
_cell.length_b   1.000
_cell.length_c   1.000
_cell.angle_alpha   90.00
_cell.angle_beta   90.00
_cell.angle_gamma   90.00
#
_symmetry.space_group_name_H-M   'P 1'
#
loop_
_entity.id
_entity.type
_entity.pdbx_description
1 polymer ?
#
loop_
_entity_poly.entity_id
_entity_poly.type
_entity_poly.pdbx_seq_one_letter_code
_entity_poly.pdbx_strand_id
1 'polypeptide(L)'
;MSLESVLVEELKDLYSAESQLVKALPKMAKGASNPELKNLFTEHLEETKGQVDRLKQIFEQLGKRPAGKLCKGMEGLVEEGKEQLESDEEGATKDVCIAGAALRVEHYEIAGYTAAIAIARTLGQDEIVELLTETLNEEEEAGRKVLEQSQPLIEEASSEGEEEEEAPARRAKANGKHPTKRASR
;
A
#
# COMPACT_ATOMS: atom_id res chain seq x y z
N MET A 1 8.00 6.87 -31.64
CA MET A 1 8.82 6.81 -30.41
C MET A 1 9.81 5.66 -30.60
N SER A 2 11.11 5.84 -30.34
CA SER A 2 12.08 4.73 -30.38
C SER A 2 11.95 3.87 -29.13
N LEU A 3 12.47 2.63 -29.16
CA LEU A 3 12.45 1.75 -27.98
C LEU A 3 13.25 2.36 -26.80
N GLU A 4 14.37 3.03 -27.09
CA GLU A 4 15.10 3.82 -26.08
C GLU A 4 14.24 4.94 -25.47
N SER A 5 13.41 5.60 -26.27
CA SER A 5 12.51 6.63 -25.76
C SER A 5 11.43 6.02 -24.87
N VAL A 6 10.93 4.82 -25.18
CA VAL A 6 10.00 4.09 -24.32
C VAL A 6 10.68 3.77 -22.99
N LEU A 7 11.89 3.21 -23.00
CA LEU A 7 12.65 2.92 -21.77
C LEU A 7 12.80 4.16 -20.88
N VAL A 8 13.21 5.29 -21.46
CA VAL A 8 13.38 6.54 -20.70
C VAL A 8 12.05 7.02 -20.11
N GLU A 9 10.93 6.84 -20.79
CA GLU A 9 9.62 7.20 -20.23
C GLU A 9 9.14 6.24 -19.13
N GLU A 10 9.43 4.94 -19.23
CA GLU A 10 9.20 3.97 -18.15
C GLU A 10 10.04 4.30 -16.90
N LEU A 11 11.34 4.56 -17.08
CA LEU A 11 12.24 4.93 -15.98
C LEU A 11 11.81 6.23 -15.27
N LYS A 12 11.25 7.19 -16.02
CA LYS A 12 10.70 8.43 -15.41
C LYS A 12 9.43 8.16 -14.63
N ASP A 13 8.60 7.24 -15.12
CA ASP A 13 7.38 6.82 -14.43
C ASP A 13 7.73 6.15 -13.10
N LEU A 14 8.64 5.17 -13.12
CA LEU A 14 9.19 4.50 -11.93
C LEU A 14 9.81 5.52 -10.96
N TYR A 15 10.69 6.40 -11.44
CA TYR A 15 11.29 7.43 -10.57
C TYR A 15 10.24 8.31 -9.89
N SER A 16 9.16 8.65 -10.60
CA SER A 16 8.05 9.39 -10.01
C SER A 16 7.22 8.55 -9.05
N ALA A 17 7.06 7.25 -9.28
CA ALA A 17 6.33 6.35 -8.39
C ALA A 17 7.06 6.24 -7.04
N GLU A 18 8.33 5.87 -7.09
CA GLU A 18 9.24 5.74 -5.97
C GLU A 18 9.32 7.03 -5.12
N SER A 19 9.45 8.18 -5.81
CA SER A 19 9.48 9.48 -5.14
C SER A 19 8.17 9.84 -4.43
N GLN A 20 7.04 9.29 -4.86
CA GLN A 20 5.76 9.43 -4.16
C GLN A 20 5.70 8.49 -2.95
N LEU A 21 6.17 7.25 -3.10
CA LEU A 21 6.22 6.28 -2.00
C LEU A 21 7.11 6.69 -0.84
N VAL A 22 8.27 7.30 -1.10
CA VAL A 22 9.13 7.89 -0.04
C VAL A 22 8.35 8.86 0.85
N LYS A 23 7.31 9.52 0.33
CA LYS A 23 6.45 10.44 1.10
C LYS A 23 5.24 9.74 1.73
N ALA A 24 4.78 8.65 1.14
CA ALA A 24 3.58 7.91 1.58
C ALA A 24 3.91 6.92 2.70
N LEU A 25 5.01 6.16 2.58
CA LEU A 25 5.38 5.10 3.52
C LEU A 25 5.49 5.54 4.99
N PRO A 26 6.02 6.73 5.34
CA PRO A 26 5.99 7.21 6.73
C PRO A 26 4.58 7.34 7.31
N LYS A 27 3.58 7.65 6.47
CA LYS A 27 2.18 7.74 6.88
C LYS A 27 1.56 6.36 7.06
N MET A 28 1.88 5.43 6.16
CA MET A 28 1.46 4.02 6.25
C MET A 28 1.99 3.38 7.55
N ALA A 29 3.29 3.53 7.82
CA ALA A 29 3.91 3.05 9.06
C ALA A 29 3.29 3.66 10.33
N LYS A 30 2.83 4.91 10.27
CA LYS A 30 2.16 5.57 11.40
C LYS A 30 0.72 5.09 11.58
N GLY A 31 0.05 4.76 10.48
CA GLY A 31 -1.36 4.38 10.45
C GLY A 31 -1.62 2.91 10.78
N ALA A 32 -0.64 2.04 10.53
CA ALA A 32 -0.72 0.64 10.91
C ALA A 32 -0.67 0.47 12.44
N SER A 33 -1.55 -0.39 12.98
CA SER A 33 -1.58 -0.71 14.42
C SER A 33 -0.73 -1.93 14.76
N ASN A 34 -0.64 -2.89 13.83
CA ASN A 34 0.20 -4.06 13.95
C ASN A 34 1.70 -3.69 13.87
N PRO A 35 2.51 -4.07 14.89
CA PRO A 35 3.94 -3.73 14.93
C PRO A 35 4.75 -4.28 13.76
N GLU A 36 4.44 -5.49 13.29
CA GLU A 36 5.14 -6.14 12.18
C GLU A 36 4.87 -5.40 10.87
N LEU A 37 3.62 -5.06 10.56
CA LEU A 37 3.24 -4.29 9.38
C LEU A 37 3.86 -2.88 9.39
N LYS A 38 3.91 -2.25 10.57
CA LYS A 38 4.60 -0.97 10.75
C LYS A 38 6.11 -1.06 10.47
N ASN A 39 6.75 -2.13 10.92
CA ASN A 39 8.17 -2.36 10.66
C ASN A 39 8.41 -2.58 9.17
N LEU A 40 7.57 -3.36 8.49
CA LEU A 40 7.66 -3.55 7.04
C LEU A 40 7.63 -2.23 6.27
N PHE A 41 6.71 -1.31 6.58
CA PHE A 41 6.69 0.00 5.93
C PHE A 41 7.91 0.86 6.24
N THR A 42 8.53 0.68 7.41
CA THR A 42 9.74 1.41 7.80
C THR A 42 10.97 0.86 7.08
N GLU A 43 11.09 -0.46 6.97
CA GLU A 43 12.14 -1.13 6.19
C GLU A 43 12.01 -0.78 4.71
N HIS A 44 10.81 -0.93 4.16
CA HIS A 44 10.55 -0.65 2.76
C HIS A 44 10.83 0.81 2.42
N LEU A 45 10.56 1.78 3.30
CA LEU A 45 10.97 3.18 3.09
C LEU A 45 12.48 3.35 2.86
N GLU A 46 13.33 2.58 3.55
CA GLU A 46 14.77 2.65 3.33
C GLU A 46 15.18 1.96 2.02
N GLU A 47 14.52 0.87 1.64
CA GLU A 47 14.66 0.22 0.33
C GLU A 47 14.26 1.19 -0.80
N THR A 48 13.07 1.80 -0.74
CA THR A 48 12.57 2.82 -1.68
C THR A 48 13.53 3.99 -1.87
N LYS A 49 14.18 4.48 -0.81
CA LYS A 49 15.21 5.52 -0.95
C LYS A 49 16.42 5.02 -1.75
N GLY A 50 16.85 3.79 -1.51
CA GLY A 50 17.89 3.12 -2.27
C GLY A 50 17.51 2.95 -3.74
N GLN A 51 16.27 2.54 -4.02
CA GLN A 51 15.71 2.37 -5.36
C GLN A 51 15.66 3.69 -6.14
N VAL A 52 15.24 4.78 -5.48
CA VAL A 52 15.33 6.15 -6.04
C VAL A 52 16.76 6.50 -6.44
N ASP A 53 17.75 6.19 -5.60
CA ASP A 53 19.16 6.44 -5.90
C ASP A 53 19.68 5.55 -7.04
N ARG A 54 19.24 4.29 -7.09
CA ARG A 54 19.55 3.35 -8.19
C ARG A 54 19.00 3.86 -9.53
N LEU A 55 17.77 4.38 -9.54
CA LEU A 55 17.20 5.04 -10.73
C LEU A 55 18.01 6.28 -11.14
N LYS A 56 18.48 7.10 -10.20
CA LYS A 56 19.36 8.25 -10.53
C LYS A 56 20.65 7.78 -11.21
N GLN A 57 21.27 6.71 -10.72
CA GLN A 57 22.46 6.12 -11.34
C GLN A 57 22.17 5.67 -12.78
N ILE A 58 21.03 5.02 -13.03
CA ILE A 58 20.61 4.65 -14.39
C ILE A 58 20.44 5.89 -15.28
N PHE A 59 19.81 6.96 -14.78
CA PHE A 59 19.66 8.21 -15.53
C PHE A 59 21.00 8.87 -15.85
N GLU A 60 21.98 8.80 -14.95
CA GLU A 60 23.35 9.27 -15.17
C GLU A 60 24.04 8.46 -16.29
N GLN A 61 23.94 7.13 -16.28
CA GLN A 61 24.47 6.26 -17.34
C GLN A 61 23.88 6.59 -18.71
N LEU A 62 22.59 6.92 -18.76
CA LEU A 62 21.88 7.29 -19.99
C LEU A 62 22.14 8.74 -20.44
N GLY A 63 22.80 9.57 -19.62
CA GLY A 63 22.96 11.00 -19.87
C GLY A 63 21.63 11.74 -19.94
N LYS A 64 20.63 11.29 -19.18
CA LYS A 64 19.26 11.83 -19.12
C LYS A 64 18.95 12.39 -17.73
N ARG A 65 17.79 13.03 -17.59
CA ARG A 65 17.30 13.53 -16.29
C ARG A 65 16.06 12.74 -15.84
N PRO A 66 15.94 12.42 -14.55
CA PRO A 66 14.83 11.65 -13.99
C PRO A 66 13.50 12.42 -13.91
N ALA A 67 13.53 13.74 -14.07
CA ALA A 67 12.37 14.60 -13.87
C ALA A 67 11.52 14.80 -15.13
N GLY A 68 10.25 15.14 -14.95
CA GLY A 68 9.38 15.70 -16.00
C GLY A 68 8.03 15.02 -16.18
N LYS A 69 7.72 13.97 -15.40
CA LYS A 69 6.44 13.25 -15.47
C LYS A 69 5.97 12.88 -14.08
N LEU A 70 4.68 13.05 -13.82
CA LEU A 70 4.01 12.51 -12.64
C LEU A 70 3.44 11.13 -13.01
N CYS A 71 3.81 10.12 -12.23
CA CYS A 71 3.21 8.79 -12.31
C CYS A 71 1.80 8.84 -11.70
N LYS A 72 0.78 8.89 -12.56
CA LYS A 72 -0.63 8.93 -12.14
C LYS A 72 -1.12 7.60 -11.58
N GLY A 73 -0.52 6.47 -12.02
CA GLY A 73 -0.86 5.15 -11.49
C GLY A 73 -0.51 5.09 -10.00
N MET A 74 0.72 5.43 -9.66
CA MET A 74 1.15 5.48 -8.26
C MET A 74 0.41 6.56 -7.46
N GLU A 75 0.12 7.73 -8.05
CA GLU A 75 -0.70 8.76 -7.38
C GLU A 75 -2.05 8.20 -6.92
N GLY A 76 -2.72 7.42 -7.78
CA GLY A 76 -3.98 6.76 -7.45
C GLY A 76 -3.82 5.74 -6.33
N LEU A 77 -2.80 4.88 -6.39
CA LEU A 77 -2.54 3.86 -5.36
C LEU A 77 -2.19 4.46 -4.00
N VAL A 78 -1.42 5.55 -3.99
CA VAL A 78 -1.13 6.31 -2.77
C VAL A 78 -2.40 6.93 -2.18
N GLU A 79 -3.30 7.43 -3.01
CA GLU A 79 -4.58 7.96 -2.54
C GLU A 79 -5.49 6.83 -1.99
N GLU A 80 -5.54 5.67 -2.65
CA GLU A 80 -6.25 4.49 -2.10
C GLU A 80 -5.72 4.11 -0.71
N GLY A 81 -4.39 4.08 -0.53
CA GLY A 81 -3.78 3.80 0.77
C GLY A 81 -4.15 4.85 1.81
N LYS A 82 -4.18 6.13 1.43
CA LYS A 82 -4.61 7.22 2.31
C LYS A 82 -6.09 7.09 2.70
N GLU A 83 -6.96 6.71 1.79
CA GLU A 83 -8.38 6.43 2.10
C GLU A 83 -8.51 5.33 3.17
N GLN A 84 -7.67 4.29 3.13
CA GLN A 84 -7.66 3.26 4.18
C GLN A 84 -7.14 3.79 5.53
N LEU A 85 -6.22 4.75 5.53
CA LEU A 85 -5.79 5.41 6.76
C LEU A 85 -6.90 6.24 7.41
N GLU A 86 -7.72 6.87 6.56
CA GLU A 86 -8.82 7.77 6.95
C GLU A 86 -10.15 7.03 7.21
N SER A 87 -10.21 5.71 6.99
CA SER A 87 -11.40 4.91 7.26
C SER A 87 -11.72 4.81 8.75
N ASP A 88 -13.00 4.61 9.06
CA ASP A 88 -13.51 4.37 10.42
C ASP A 88 -13.20 2.94 10.93
N GLU A 89 -12.52 2.11 10.12
CA GLU A 89 -12.09 0.78 10.54
C GLU A 89 -11.00 0.88 11.62
N GLU A 90 -11.05 -0.06 12.57
CA GLU A 90 -10.10 -0.21 13.67
C GLU A 90 -9.56 -1.65 13.72
N GLY A 91 -8.59 -1.90 14.59
CA GLY A 91 -8.08 -3.24 14.85
C GLY A 91 -7.49 -3.96 13.62
N ALA A 92 -7.64 -5.28 13.59
CA ALA A 92 -7.06 -6.11 12.53
C ALA A 92 -7.66 -5.80 11.16
N THR A 93 -8.96 -5.49 11.11
CA THR A 93 -9.66 -5.11 9.87
C THR A 93 -9.00 -3.90 9.19
N LYS A 94 -8.64 -2.85 9.95
CA LYS A 94 -7.92 -1.68 9.41
C LYS A 94 -6.56 -2.06 8.84
N ASP A 95 -5.79 -2.88 9.55
CA ASP A 95 -4.45 -3.29 9.10
C ASP A 95 -4.51 -4.18 7.85
N VAL A 96 -5.52 -5.04 7.72
CA VAL A 96 -5.77 -5.81 6.48
C VAL A 96 -6.05 -4.88 5.30
N CYS A 97 -6.86 -3.83 5.49
CA CYS A 97 -7.10 -2.82 4.46
C CYS A 97 -5.82 -2.10 4.03
N ILE A 98 -5.00 -1.68 5.00
CA ILE A 98 -3.71 -1.03 4.77
C ILE A 98 -2.75 -1.96 4.02
N ALA A 99 -2.64 -3.22 4.44
CA ALA A 99 -1.77 -4.20 3.79
C ALA A 99 -2.24 -4.55 2.38
N GLY A 100 -3.55 -4.63 2.15
CA GLY A 100 -4.12 -4.80 0.83
C GLY A 100 -3.81 -3.63 -0.12
N ALA A 101 -3.79 -2.40 0.38
CA ALA A 101 -3.36 -1.24 -0.40
C ALA A 101 -1.86 -1.29 -0.72
N ALA A 102 -1.03 -1.68 0.25
CA ALA A 102 0.39 -1.89 0.04
C ALA A 102 0.67 -2.95 -1.03
N LEU A 103 0.01 -4.12 -0.99
CA LEU A 103 0.19 -5.15 -2.02
C LEU A 103 -0.12 -4.64 -3.44
N ARG A 104 -1.10 -3.74 -3.61
CA ARG A 104 -1.38 -3.15 -4.93
C ARG A 104 -0.26 -2.24 -5.41
N VAL A 105 0.40 -1.52 -4.50
CA VAL A 105 1.62 -0.74 -4.78
C VAL A 105 2.73 -1.67 -5.27
N GLU A 106 3.07 -2.71 -4.50
CA GLU A 106 4.14 -3.65 -4.86
C GLU A 106 3.90 -4.28 -6.25
N HIS A 107 2.66 -4.73 -6.52
CA HIS A 107 2.32 -5.32 -7.81
C HIS A 107 2.40 -4.32 -8.98
N TYR A 108 2.13 -3.04 -8.74
CA TYR A 108 2.30 -2.00 -9.75
C TYR A 108 3.78 -1.80 -10.08
N GLU A 109 4.65 -1.78 -9.07
CA GLU A 109 6.09 -1.61 -9.25
C GLU A 109 6.74 -2.83 -9.89
N ILE A 110 6.38 -4.04 -9.45
CA ILE A 110 6.79 -5.31 -10.09
C ILE A 110 6.49 -5.28 -11.59
N ALA A 111 5.29 -4.84 -11.98
CA ALA A 111 4.91 -4.73 -13.39
C ALA A 111 5.76 -3.70 -14.14
N GLY A 112 5.99 -2.52 -13.55
CA GLY A 112 6.81 -1.46 -14.14
C GLY A 112 8.28 -1.85 -14.32
N TYR A 113 8.91 -2.40 -13.27
CA TYR A 113 10.29 -2.89 -13.33
C TYR A 113 10.45 -4.05 -14.32
N THR A 114 9.52 -5.00 -14.33
CA THR A 114 9.53 -6.11 -15.30
C THR A 114 9.52 -5.61 -16.74
N ALA A 115 8.67 -4.61 -17.05
CA ALA A 115 8.61 -4.01 -18.37
C ALA A 115 9.92 -3.28 -18.73
N ALA A 116 10.44 -2.45 -17.82
CA ALA A 116 11.69 -1.72 -18.02
C ALA A 116 12.89 -2.65 -18.25
N ILE A 117 13.00 -3.74 -17.47
CA ILE A 117 14.03 -4.78 -17.63
C ILE A 117 13.96 -5.42 -19.02
N ALA A 118 12.76 -5.82 -19.46
CA ALA A 118 12.59 -6.44 -20.77
C ALA A 118 13.02 -5.52 -21.91
N ILE A 119 12.71 -4.22 -21.80
CA ILE A 119 13.11 -3.21 -22.77
C ILE A 119 14.63 -2.99 -22.73
N ALA A 120 15.22 -2.76 -21.55
CA ALA A 120 16.66 -2.55 -21.37
C ALA A 120 17.48 -3.75 -21.90
N ARG A 121 17.02 -4.97 -21.64
CA ARG A 121 17.62 -6.21 -22.16
C ARG A 121 17.56 -6.26 -23.68
N THR A 122 16.44 -5.86 -24.27
CA THR A 122 16.30 -5.81 -25.74
C THR A 122 17.25 -4.79 -26.37
N LEU A 123 17.58 -3.72 -25.65
CA LEU A 123 18.53 -2.69 -26.07
C LEU A 123 20.01 -3.05 -25.78
N GLY A 124 20.28 -4.19 -25.14
CA GLY A 124 21.64 -4.62 -24.76
C GLY A 124 22.25 -3.79 -23.64
N GLN A 125 21.44 -3.25 -22.74
CA GLN A 125 21.88 -2.42 -21.62
C GLN A 125 22.06 -3.26 -20.34
N ASP A 126 23.05 -4.15 -20.35
CA ASP A 126 23.23 -5.17 -19.31
C ASP A 126 23.41 -4.57 -17.90
N GLU A 127 24.19 -3.50 -17.75
CA GLU A 127 24.37 -2.83 -16.44
C GLU A 127 23.05 -2.23 -15.90
N ILE A 128 22.21 -1.68 -16.78
CA ILE A 128 20.89 -1.15 -16.39
C ILE A 128 19.95 -2.30 -16.02
N VAL A 129 20.02 -3.42 -16.73
CA VAL A 129 19.25 -4.63 -16.40
C VAL A 129 19.60 -5.14 -15.01
N GLU A 130 20.88 -5.20 -14.65
CA GLU A 130 21.33 -5.63 -13.33
C GLU A 130 20.74 -4.74 -12.23
N LEU A 131 20.85 -3.41 -12.39
CA LEU A 131 20.30 -2.45 -11.43
C LEU A 131 18.77 -2.56 -11.29
N LEU A 132 18.04 -2.62 -12.40
CA LEU A 132 16.58 -2.77 -12.34
C LEU A 132 16.14 -4.11 -11.75
N THR A 133 16.91 -5.18 -11.99
CA THR A 133 16.61 -6.51 -11.44
C THR A 133 16.87 -6.55 -9.94
N GLU A 134 17.88 -5.82 -9.44
CA GLU A 134 18.11 -5.66 -8.01
C GLU A 134 16.89 -5.03 -7.33
N THR A 135 16.36 -3.93 -7.88
CA THR A 135 15.12 -3.34 -7.37
C THR A 135 13.95 -4.30 -7.46
N LEU A 136 13.73 -4.95 -8.61
CA LEU A 136 12.61 -5.89 -8.77
C LEU A 136 12.60 -6.98 -7.68
N ASN A 137 13.78 -7.51 -7.31
CA ASN A 137 13.87 -8.52 -6.25
C ASN A 137 13.51 -7.95 -4.87
N GLU A 138 13.85 -6.67 -4.60
CA GLU A 138 13.43 -5.97 -3.39
C GLU A 138 11.90 -5.87 -3.33
N GLU A 139 11.23 -5.48 -4.42
CA GLU A 139 9.75 -5.35 -4.44
C GLU A 139 9.03 -6.69 -4.34
N GLU A 140 9.55 -7.72 -5.02
CA GLU A 140 8.99 -9.07 -4.92
C GLU A 140 9.06 -9.60 -3.47
N GLU A 141 10.17 -9.34 -2.79
CA GLU A 141 10.35 -9.72 -1.39
C GLU A 141 9.49 -8.87 -0.44
N ALA A 142 9.38 -7.56 -0.69
CA ALA A 142 8.49 -6.67 0.07
C ALA A 142 7.02 -7.13 -0.04
N GLY A 143 6.53 -7.37 -1.26
CA GLY A 143 5.19 -7.90 -1.50
C GLY A 143 4.96 -9.27 -0.83
N ARG A 144 5.94 -10.16 -0.89
CA ARG A 144 5.88 -11.46 -0.19
C ARG A 144 5.75 -11.29 1.31
N LYS A 145 6.56 -10.42 1.92
CA LYS A 145 6.53 -10.14 3.36
C LYS A 145 5.20 -9.51 3.79
N VAL A 146 4.68 -8.55 3.03
CA VAL A 146 3.37 -7.94 3.31
C VAL A 146 2.28 -9.01 3.32
N LEU A 147 2.24 -9.89 2.31
CA LEU A 147 1.25 -10.97 2.26
C LEU A 147 1.39 -11.94 3.44
N GLU A 148 2.61 -12.35 3.76
CA GLU A 148 2.90 -13.26 4.89
C GLU A 148 2.44 -12.68 6.22
N GLN A 149 2.71 -11.40 6.49
CA GLN A 149 2.30 -10.73 7.72
C GLN A 149 0.80 -10.37 7.73
N SER A 150 0.15 -10.29 6.57
CA SER A 150 -1.30 -10.05 6.47
C SER A 150 -2.12 -11.27 6.84
N GLN A 151 -1.60 -12.48 6.63
CA GLN A 151 -2.33 -13.73 6.86
C GLN A 151 -2.90 -13.85 8.30
N PRO A 152 -2.12 -13.66 9.38
CA PRO A 152 -2.68 -13.70 10.73
C PRO A 152 -3.69 -12.58 11.00
N LEU A 153 -3.51 -11.41 10.39
CA LEU A 153 -4.44 -10.28 10.52
C LEU A 153 -5.79 -10.57 9.83
N ILE A 154 -5.76 -11.27 8.69
CA ILE A 154 -6.97 -11.73 7.99
C ILE A 154 -7.72 -12.75 8.85
N GLU A 155 -7.01 -13.67 9.50
CA GLU A 155 -7.61 -14.63 10.42
C GLU A 155 -8.22 -13.93 11.64
N GLU A 156 -7.52 -12.96 12.23
CA GLU A 156 -8.04 -12.14 13.34
C GLU A 156 -9.30 -11.35 12.93
N ALA A 157 -9.23 -10.59 11.83
CA ALA A 157 -10.34 -9.81 11.29
C ALA A 157 -11.56 -10.67 10.94
N SER A 158 -11.35 -11.93 10.51
CA SER A 158 -12.46 -12.85 10.23
C SER A 158 -13.25 -13.25 11.48
N SER A 159 -12.64 -13.17 12.65
CA SER A 159 -13.28 -13.47 13.94
C SER A 159 -13.91 -12.24 14.63
N GLU A 160 -13.44 -11.02 14.31
CA GLU A 160 -13.97 -9.76 14.88
C GLU A 160 -15.46 -9.54 14.53
N GLY A 161 -15.90 -9.98 13.34
CA GLY A 161 -17.31 -9.85 12.90
C GLY A 161 -18.29 -10.81 13.56
N GLU A 162 -17.82 -11.85 14.25
CA GLU A 162 -18.68 -12.84 14.92
C GLU A 162 -19.07 -12.40 16.35
N GLU A 163 -18.27 -11.55 17.00
CA GLU A 163 -18.52 -11.12 18.39
C GLU A 163 -19.61 -10.04 18.52
N GLU A 164 -19.84 -9.23 17.48
CA GLU A 164 -20.89 -8.19 17.50
C GLU A 164 -22.33 -8.74 17.36
N GLU A 165 -22.52 -9.93 16.78
CA GLU A 165 -23.85 -10.55 16.65
C GLU A 165 -24.37 -11.19 17.96
N GLU A 166 -23.52 -11.44 18.96
CA GLU A 166 -23.90 -12.11 20.22
C GLU A 166 -24.28 -11.16 21.39
N ALA A 167 -24.61 -9.89 21.15
CA ALA A 167 -25.14 -9.02 22.21
C ALA A 167 -26.61 -9.37 22.57
N PRO A 168 -26.95 -9.74 23.83
CA PRO A 168 -28.27 -10.25 24.15
C PRO A 168 -29.32 -9.13 24.19
N ALA A 169 -30.43 -9.35 23.46
CA ALA A 169 -31.62 -8.51 23.48
C ALA A 169 -32.08 -8.21 24.92
N ARG A 170 -31.87 -6.97 25.37
CA ARG A 170 -32.32 -6.51 26.70
C ARG A 170 -33.85 -6.57 26.79
N ARG A 171 -34.33 -7.50 27.62
CA ARG A 171 -35.70 -7.64 28.15
C ARG A 171 -36.40 -6.29 28.40
N ALA A 172 -37.52 -6.07 27.69
CA ALA A 172 -38.50 -5.06 28.07
C ALA A 172 -39.17 -5.46 29.40
N LYS A 173 -38.93 -4.67 30.45
CA LYS A 173 -39.61 -4.83 31.74
C LYS A 173 -41.07 -4.37 31.62
N ALA A 174 -41.97 -5.29 31.93
CA ALA A 174 -43.33 -5.00 32.33
C ALA A 174 -43.35 -4.00 33.50
N ASN A 175 -44.20 -2.98 33.43
CA ASN A 175 -44.65 -2.29 34.63
C ASN A 175 -46.11 -1.87 34.47
N GLY A 176 -47.00 -2.62 35.09
CA GLY A 176 -48.35 -2.16 35.38
C GLY A 176 -48.32 -1.19 36.55
N LYS A 177 -49.15 -0.14 36.50
CA LYS A 177 -50.00 0.31 37.63
C LYS A 177 -50.94 1.42 37.19
N HIS A 178 -52.23 1.13 37.38
CA HIS A 178 -53.33 2.07 37.49
C HIS A 178 -53.05 3.13 38.57
N PRO A 179 -53.65 4.33 38.46
CA PRO A 179 -54.57 4.70 39.51
C PRO A 179 -55.87 5.34 39.00
N THR A 180 -56.94 4.98 39.69
CA THR A 180 -58.23 5.68 39.72
C THR A 180 -58.07 7.05 40.40
N LYS A 181 -58.77 8.08 39.88
CA LYS A 181 -59.50 9.05 40.72
C LYS A 181 -60.53 9.84 39.91
N ARG A 182 -61.62 10.12 40.62
CA ARG A 182 -62.94 10.61 40.25
C ARG A 182 -63.00 12.16 40.28
N ALA A 183 -64.10 12.72 39.75
CA ALA A 183 -64.58 14.12 39.72
C ALA A 183 -64.34 14.81 38.35
N SER A 184 -65.29 15.46 37.67
CA SER A 184 -66.60 16.00 38.08
C SER A 184 -67.36 16.51 36.84
N ARG A 185 -68.61 16.09 36.64
CA ARG A 185 -69.83 16.90 36.44
C ARG A 185 -71.01 16.00 36.11
#